data_AF-A0A2B7GU45-F1
#
_entry.id   AF-A0A2B7GU45-F1
#
_cell.length_a   1.000
_cell.length_b   1.000
_cell.length_c   1.000
_cell.angle_alpha   90.00
_cell.angle_beta   90.00
_cell.angle_gamma   90.00
#
_symmetry.space_group_name_H-M   'P 1'
#
loop_
_entity.id
_entity.type
_entity.pdbx_description
1 polymer ?
#
loop_
_entity_poly.entity_id
_entity_poly.type
_entity_poly.pdbx_seq_one_letter_code
_entity_poly.pdbx_strand_id
1 'polypeptide(L)'
;MSSTEISEEVAARQRRRAREMAIGEISRHIREESWPIRVGVDADLRDVWRRAEPVYDPSAANGCVTRLDLETETLLLARQGGLVTCKPLEDRSQTDRRYIRNQVTTDE
;
A
#
# COMPACT_ATOMS: atom_id res chain seq x y z
N MET A 1 -16.36 23.83 -4.16
CA MET A 1 -15.31 22.79 -4.06
C MET A 1 -15.77 21.61 -4.88
N SER A 2 -14.99 21.22 -5.88
CA SER A 2 -15.31 20.14 -6.80
C SER A 2 -15.05 18.77 -6.14
N SER A 3 -15.85 17.75 -6.45
CA SER A 3 -15.67 16.38 -5.91
C SER A 3 -14.28 15.81 -6.17
N THR A 4 -13.61 16.27 -7.24
CA THR A 4 -12.23 15.88 -7.58
C THR A 4 -11.21 16.45 -6.59
N GLU A 5 -11.40 17.69 -6.12
CA GLU A 5 -10.50 18.34 -5.16
C GLU A 5 -10.56 17.63 -3.79
N ILE A 6 -11.77 17.21 -3.38
CA ILE A 6 -11.99 16.43 -2.16
C ILE A 6 -11.28 15.06 -2.27
N SER A 7 -11.29 14.44 -3.45
CA SER A 7 -10.63 13.15 -3.70
C SER A 7 -9.10 13.24 -3.56
N GLU A 8 -8.48 14.28 -4.12
CA GLU A 8 -7.03 14.44 -4.06
C GLU A 8 -6.53 14.84 -2.67
N GLU A 9 -7.27 15.70 -1.96
CA GLU A 9 -6.93 16.03 -0.57
C GLU A 9 -6.98 14.78 0.33
N VAL A 10 -8.00 13.94 0.15
CA VAL A 10 -8.11 12.65 0.84
C VAL A 10 -6.93 11.75 0.49
N ALA A 11 -6.60 11.61 -0.79
CA ALA A 11 -5.47 10.80 -1.26
C ALA A 11 -4.14 11.28 -0.64
N ALA A 12 -3.85 12.57 -0.72
CA ALA A 12 -2.65 13.18 -0.14
C ALA A 12 -2.57 12.96 1.37
N ARG A 13 -3.68 13.11 2.10
CA ARG A 13 -3.75 12.84 3.53
C ARG A 13 -3.45 11.37 3.84
N GLN A 14 -3.99 10.42 3.07
CA GLN A 14 -3.72 9.00 3.28
C GLN A 14 -2.26 8.63 2.97
N ARG A 15 -1.69 9.17 1.89
CA ARG A 15 -0.27 9.01 1.58
C ARG A 15 0.63 9.53 2.70
N ARG A 16 0.31 10.71 3.26
CA ARG A 16 1.03 11.24 4.43
C ARG A 16 0.95 10.29 5.63
N ARG A 17 -0.24 9.79 5.97
CA ARG A 17 -0.41 8.80 7.04
C ARG A 17 0.39 7.53 6.78
N ALA A 18 0.44 7.05 5.54
CA ALA A 18 1.21 5.87 5.15
C ALA A 18 2.72 6.11 5.33
N ARG A 19 3.21 7.29 4.94
CA ARG A 19 4.61 7.71 5.09
C ARG A 19 5.04 7.79 6.56
N GLU A 20 4.18 8.34 7.41
CA GLU A 20 4.47 8.56 8.83
C GLU A 20 4.28 7.29 9.68
N MET A 21 3.59 6.26 9.17
CA MET A 21 3.31 5.05 9.93
C MET A 21 4.55 4.15 10.02
N ALA A 22 5.13 4.11 11.22
CA ALA A 22 5.99 3.02 11.63
C ALA A 22 5.15 1.76 11.93
N ILE A 23 5.65 0.59 11.54
CA ILE A 23 5.05 -0.69 11.94
C ILE A 23 5.82 -1.30 13.11
N GLY A 24 5.13 -1.55 14.21
CA GLY A 24 5.66 -2.29 15.37
C GLY A 24 5.34 -3.79 15.27
N GLU A 25 4.21 -4.11 14.65
CA GLU A 25 3.69 -5.46 14.53
C GLU A 25 3.60 -5.89 13.07
N ILE A 26 3.82 -7.18 12.82
CA ILE A 26 3.49 -7.82 11.55
C ILE A 26 2.52 -8.94 11.90
N SER A 27 1.33 -8.90 11.32
CA SER A 27 0.27 -9.86 11.63
C SER A 27 0.67 -11.27 11.20
N ARG A 28 0.06 -12.27 11.85
CA ARG A 28 0.18 -13.67 11.43
C ARG A 28 -0.32 -13.87 9.99
N HIS A 29 -1.43 -13.24 9.63
CA HIS A 29 -2.05 -13.37 8.33
C HIS A 29 -1.13 -12.93 7.18
N ILE A 30 -0.36 -11.85 7.34
CA ILE A 30 0.60 -11.48 6.29
C ILE A 30 1.80 -12.43 6.22
N ARG A 31 2.32 -12.88 7.36
CA ARG A 31 3.48 -13.78 7.40
C ARG A 31 3.18 -15.17 6.85
N GLU A 32 2.01 -15.72 7.16
CA GLU A 32 1.73 -17.14 6.91
C GLU A 32 0.81 -17.34 5.71
N GLU A 33 -0.04 -16.36 5.36
CA GLU A 33 -1.11 -16.58 4.39
C GLU A 33 -1.02 -15.67 3.17
N SER A 34 -0.81 -14.36 3.32
CA SER A 34 -0.81 -13.47 2.14
C SER A 34 0.55 -13.35 1.47
N TRP A 35 1.64 -13.04 2.19
CA TRP A 35 2.95 -12.84 1.56
C TRP A 35 3.51 -14.11 0.89
N PRO A 36 3.56 -15.27 1.56
CA PRO A 36 4.13 -16.47 0.95
C PRO A 36 3.32 -16.97 -0.24
N ILE A 37 1.99 -16.81 -0.20
CA ILE A 37 1.10 -17.32 -1.26
C ILE A 37 1.07 -16.36 -2.46
N ARG A 38 1.07 -15.04 -2.21
CA ARG A 38 0.86 -14.04 -3.27
C ARG A 38 2.15 -13.50 -3.87
N VAL A 39 3.23 -13.46 -3.10
CA VAL A 39 4.51 -12.91 -3.53
C VAL A 39 5.56 -14.01 -3.65
N GLY A 40 5.60 -14.92 -2.67
CA GLY A 40 6.44 -16.13 -2.75
C GLY A 40 7.95 -15.89 -2.65
N VAL A 41 8.37 -14.68 -2.27
CA VAL A 41 9.78 -14.32 -2.05
C VAL A 41 10.11 -14.26 -0.57
N ASP A 42 11.28 -14.75 -0.19
CA ASP A 42 11.79 -14.60 1.17
C ASP A 42 12.32 -13.17 1.35
N ALA A 43 11.71 -12.42 2.25
CA ALA A 43 12.05 -11.03 2.53
C ALA A 43 11.64 -10.63 3.95
N ASP A 44 12.42 -9.75 4.60
CA ASP A 44 11.98 -9.11 5.84
C ASP A 44 10.91 -8.07 5.52
N LEU A 45 9.65 -8.41 5.86
CA LEU A 45 8.49 -7.54 5.67
C LEU A 45 8.63 -6.13 6.28
N ARG A 46 9.47 -5.94 7.31
CA ARG A 46 9.76 -4.60 7.85
C ARG A 46 10.58 -3.77 6.88
N ASP A 47 11.53 -4.39 6.21
CA ASP A 47 12.37 -3.73 5.21
C ASP A 47 11.59 -3.49 3.93
N VAL A 48 10.75 -4.46 3.51
CA VAL A 48 9.79 -4.26 2.41
C VAL A 48 8.88 -3.06 2.71
N TRP A 49 8.30 -2.97 3.91
CA TRP A 49 7.49 -1.81 4.31
C TRP A 49 8.26 -0.50 4.23
N ARG A 50 9.52 -0.49 4.68
CA ARG A 50 10.33 0.72 4.78
C ARG A 50 10.65 1.30 3.42
N ARG A 51 11.00 0.45 2.45
CA ARG A 51 11.34 0.85 1.06
C ARG A 51 10.12 1.11 0.18
N ALA A 52 8.96 0.55 0.51
CA ALA A 52 7.74 0.71 -0.28
C ALA A 52 7.28 2.17 -0.32
N GLU A 53 6.69 2.60 -1.44
CA GLU A 53 6.25 3.99 -1.63
C GLU A 53 4.84 4.22 -1.10
N PRO A 54 4.55 5.31 -0.37
CA PRO A 54 3.22 5.59 0.15
C PRO A 54 2.24 5.92 -0.98
N VAL A 55 1.14 5.16 -1.06
CA VAL A 55 0.12 5.33 -2.10
C VAL A 55 -1.28 5.40 -1.49
N TYR A 56 -2.20 6.04 -2.20
CA TYR A 56 -3.62 5.94 -1.92
C TYR A 56 -4.23 4.85 -2.81
N ASP A 57 -4.76 3.81 -2.17
CA ASP A 57 -5.59 2.78 -2.79
C ASP A 57 -7.06 3.04 -2.41
N PRO A 58 -7.91 3.50 -3.34
CA PRO A 58 -9.33 3.77 -3.07
C PRO A 58 -10.11 2.54 -2.61
N SER A 59 -9.61 1.34 -2.95
CA SER A 59 -10.21 0.05 -2.60
C SER A 59 -9.63 -0.55 -1.31
N ALA A 60 -8.80 0.19 -0.58
CA ALA A 60 -8.31 -0.24 0.73
C ALA A 60 -9.44 -0.19 1.76
N ALA A 61 -9.43 -1.16 2.69
CA ALA A 61 -10.40 -1.16 3.79
C ALA A 61 -10.27 0.10 4.66
N ASN A 62 -11.41 0.58 5.18
CA ASN A 62 -11.46 1.78 6.02
C ASN A 62 -10.45 1.72 7.17
N GLY A 63 -9.62 2.75 7.27
CA GLY A 63 -8.61 2.91 8.32
C GLY A 63 -7.26 2.26 8.03
N CYS A 64 -7.12 1.50 6.94
CA CYS A 64 -5.82 1.06 6.45
C CYS A 64 -5.08 2.20 5.76
N VAL A 65 -3.76 2.11 5.76
CA VAL A 65 -2.86 2.86 4.90
C VAL A 65 -2.13 1.89 3.98
N THR A 66 -1.76 2.35 2.80
CA THR A 66 -1.19 1.50 1.75
C THR A 66 0.18 2.00 1.33
N ARG A 67 1.12 1.09 1.15
CA ARG A 67 2.40 1.35 0.47
C ARG A 67 2.56 0.36 -0.69
N LEU A 68 3.19 0.77 -1.77
CA LEU A 68 3.48 -0.06 -2.94
C LEU A 68 4.97 -0.43 -2.92
N ASP A 69 5.26 -1.72 -2.77
CA ASP A 69 6.60 -2.22 -3.05
C ASP A 69 6.78 -2.34 -4.56
N LEU A 70 7.69 -1.54 -5.12
CA LEU A 70 7.92 -1.47 -6.57
C LEU A 70 8.65 -2.71 -7.10
N GLU A 71 9.48 -3.36 -6.27
CA GLU A 71 10.22 -4.56 -6.65
C GLU A 71 9.29 -5.74 -6.92
N THR A 72 8.30 -5.93 -6.05
CA THR A 72 7.34 -7.04 -6.13
C THR A 72 5.98 -6.61 -6.71
N GLU A 73 5.85 -5.36 -7.14
CA GLU A 73 4.59 -4.70 -7.52
C GLU A 73 3.42 -5.05 -6.57
N THR A 74 3.67 -5.01 -5.27
CA THR A 74 2.72 -5.48 -4.25
C THR A 74 2.29 -4.36 -3.31
N LEU A 75 0.97 -4.24 -3.10
CA LEU A 75 0.37 -3.33 -2.13
C LEU A 75 0.47 -3.95 -0.72
N LEU A 76 1.14 -3.25 0.17
CA LEU A 76 1.23 -3.54 1.60
C LEU A 76 0.17 -2.73 2.35
N LEU A 77 -0.68 -3.41 3.13
CA LEU A 77 -1.75 -2.75 3.88
C LEU A 77 -1.46 -2.82 5.37
N ALA A 78 -1.34 -1.66 6.00
CA ALA A 78 -1.13 -1.54 7.44
C ALA A 78 -2.29 -0.82 8.13
N ARG A 79 -2.53 -1.17 9.38
CA ARG A 79 -3.56 -0.58 10.24
C ARG A 79 -3.04 -0.50 11.67
N GLN A 80 -3.19 0.65 12.31
CA GLN A 80 -2.81 0.87 13.72
C GLN A 80 -1.36 0.46 14.04
N GLY A 81 -0.42 0.68 13.12
CA GLY A 81 0.98 0.30 13.31
C GLY A 81 1.27 -1.20 13.16
N GLY A 82 0.29 -2.00 12.71
CA GLY A 82 0.46 -3.39 12.32
C GLY A 82 0.39 -3.56 10.80
N LEU A 83 1.35 -4.27 10.21
CA LEU A 83 1.25 -4.72 8.82
C LEU A 83 0.30 -5.93 8.75
N VAL A 84 -0.83 -5.78 8.04
CA VAL A 84 -1.96 -6.71 8.16
C VAL A 84 -2.03 -7.73 7.04
N THR A 85 -1.86 -7.30 5.79
CA THR A 85 -2.01 -8.13 4.59
C THR A 85 -1.29 -7.48 3.41
N CYS A 86 -1.14 -8.23 2.32
CA CYS A 86 -0.66 -7.71 1.05
C CYS A 86 -1.52 -8.18 -0.12
N LYS A 87 -1.50 -7.41 -1.22
CA LYS A 87 -2.17 -7.75 -2.47
C LYS A 87 -1.29 -7.35 -3.66
N PRO A 88 -0.99 -8.26 -4.60
CA PRO A 88 -0.39 -7.91 -5.87
C PRO A 88 -1.17 -6.77 -6.53
N LEU A 89 -0.46 -5.83 -7.16
CA LEU A 89 -1.09 -4.73 -7.86
C LEU A 89 -1.98 -5.23 -9.00
N GLU A 90 -1.63 -6.37 -9.61
CA GLU A 90 -2.43 -7.04 -10.63
C GLU A 90 -3.84 -7.48 -10.20
N ASP A 91 -4.07 -7.66 -8.89
CA ASP A 91 -5.41 -7.95 -8.34
C ASP A 91 -6.37 -6.75 -8.47
N ARG A 92 -5.86 -5.57 -8.85
CA ARG A 92 -6.65 -4.33 -8.99
C ARG A 92 -7.15 -4.14 -10.41
N SER A 93 -8.26 -3.41 -10.52
CA SER A 93 -8.79 -3.00 -11.81
C SER A 93 -7.73 -2.24 -12.62
N GLN A 94 -7.80 -2.27 -13.95
CA GLN A 94 -6.83 -1.54 -14.78
C GLN A 94 -6.77 -0.04 -14.45
N THR A 95 -7.93 0.55 -14.15
CA THR A 95 -8.04 1.95 -13.73
C THR A 95 -7.31 2.20 -12.42
N ASP A 96 -7.54 1.37 -11.39
CA ASP A 96 -6.87 1.52 -10.08
C ASP A 96 -5.38 1.29 -10.20
N ARG A 97 -4.93 0.30 -10.98
CA ARG A 97 -3.50 0.05 -11.22
C ARG A 97 -2.80 1.27 -11.79
N ARG A 98 -3.40 1.88 -12.82
CA ARG A 98 -2.86 3.10 -13.43
C ARG A 98 -2.87 4.25 -12.43
N TYR A 99 -3.97 4.44 -11.71
CA TYR A 99 -4.09 5.48 -10.69
C TYR A 99 -3.03 5.35 -9.60
N ILE A 100 -2.77 4.13 -9.11
CA ILE A 100 -1.78 3.85 -8.08
C ILE A 100 -0.35 4.06 -8.62
N ARG A 101 -0.02 3.52 -9.80
CA ARG A 101 1.32 3.70 -10.39
C ARG A 101 1.66 5.17 -10.61
N ASN A 102 0.71 5.96 -11.12
CA ASN A 102 0.89 7.39 -11.37
C ASN A 102 1.19 8.22 -10.11
N GLN A 103 1.01 7.67 -8.90
CA GLN A 103 1.35 8.37 -7.65
C GLN A 103 2.83 8.24 -7.29
N VAL A 104 3.55 7.29 -7.87
CA VAL A 104 4.93 6.94 -7.53
C VAL A 104 5.88 7.06 -8.71
N THR A 105 5.36 6.92 -9.94
CA THR A 105 6.04 7.44 -11.13
C THR A 105 5.75 8.93 -11.19
N THR A 106 6.65 9.72 -10.60
CA THR A 106 6.77 11.12 -10.98
C THR A 106 7.38 11.08 -12.37
N ASP A 107 6.64 11.50 -13.41
CA ASP A 107 7.29 11.84 -14.68
C ASP A 107 8.37 12.88 -14.36
N GLU A 108 9.64 12.52 -14.57
CA GLU A 108 10.75 13.49 -14.70
C GLU A 108 10.50 14.43 -15.89
#